data_AF-A0A0D2MG26-F1
#
_entry.id   AF-A0A0D2MG26-F1
#
_cell.length_a   1.000
_cell.length_b   1.000
_cell.length_c   1.000
_cell.angle_alpha   90.00
_cell.angle_beta   90.00
_cell.angle_gamma   90.00
#
_symmetry.space_group_name_H-M   'P 1'
#
loop_
_entity.id
_entity.type
_entity.pdbx_description
1 polymer ?
#
loop_
_entity_poly.entity_id
_entity_poly.type
_entity_poly.pdbx_seq_one_letter_code
_entity_poly.pdbx_strand_id
1 'polypeptide(L)'
;VLFGSFPIAHCRDPYSVVRYLAERTLPRVQDALRLKLPVNEDGEDGGGPSGPAGAGAGAGRGGGGEGEGGDGWSPVALCEALAGRHNWRSRRGGRPDLYRAANWLLRGALAGRPGLVLGFLPPEGE
;
A
#
# COMPACT_ATOMS: atom_id res chain seq x y z
N VAL A 1 10.89 -11.92 5.38
CA VAL A 1 9.46 -11.97 4.96
C VAL A 1 9.33 -12.10 3.45
N LEU A 2 9.75 -11.10 2.66
CA LEU A 2 9.57 -11.09 1.19
C LEU A 2 10.33 -12.22 0.46
N PHE A 3 11.47 -12.65 0.99
CA PHE A 3 12.27 -13.76 0.43
C PHE A 3 11.95 -15.14 1.05
N GLY A 4 10.84 -15.26 1.79
CA GLY A 4 10.48 -16.51 2.48
C GLY A 4 11.30 -16.83 3.73
N SER A 5 12.32 -16.02 4.06
CA SER A 5 13.17 -16.18 5.25
C SER A 5 12.46 -16.03 6.60
N PHE A 6 11.23 -15.51 6.61
CA PHE A 6 10.41 -15.36 7.81
C PHE A 6 8.93 -15.56 7.43
N PRO A 7 8.16 -16.36 8.19
CA PRO A 7 6.79 -16.68 7.85
C PRO A 7 5.89 -15.44 7.89
N ILE A 8 5.16 -15.21 6.80
CA ILE A 8 4.25 -14.05 6.65
C ILE A 8 3.20 -14.02 7.78
N ALA A 9 2.71 -15.19 8.22
CA ALA A 9 1.70 -15.31 9.28
C ALA A 9 2.16 -14.76 10.64
N HIS A 10 3.47 -14.67 10.89
CA HIS A 10 4.02 -14.15 12.16
C HIS A 10 4.50 -12.70 12.04
N CYS A 11 4.29 -12.05 10.90
CA CYS A 11 4.72 -10.68 10.68
C CYS A 11 3.86 -9.71 11.50
N ARG A 12 4.48 -9.09 12.52
CA ARG A 12 3.80 -8.12 13.40
C ARG A 12 3.51 -6.79 12.72
N ASP A 13 4.41 -6.35 11.83
CA ASP A 13 4.27 -5.11 11.08
C ASP A 13 4.40 -5.37 9.58
N PRO A 14 3.32 -5.78 8.90
CA PRO A 14 3.35 -6.00 7.46
C PRO A 14 3.41 -4.68 6.67
N TYR A 15 3.06 -3.53 7.26
CA TYR A 15 2.97 -2.26 6.55
C TYR A 15 4.34 -1.69 6.19
N SER A 16 5.31 -1.80 7.10
CA SER A 16 6.70 -1.46 6.81
C SER A 16 7.28 -2.34 5.68
N VAL A 17 6.85 -3.59 5.60
CA VAL A 17 7.26 -4.50 4.51
C VAL A 17 6.58 -4.11 3.20
N VAL A 18 5.31 -3.71 3.22
CA VAL A 18 4.60 -3.17 2.05
C VAL A 18 5.24 -1.86 1.57
N ARG A 19 5.67 -0.98 2.49
CA ARG A 19 6.44 0.23 2.16
C ARG A 19 7.71 -0.14 1.39
N TYR A 20 8.50 -1.06 1.95
CA TYR A 20 9.73 -1.53 1.33
C TYR A 20 9.49 -2.13 -0.06
N LEU A 21 8.41 -2.92 -0.21
CA LEU A 21 7.97 -3.48 -1.48
C LEU A 21 7.62 -2.37 -2.48
N ALA A 22 6.80 -1.40 -2.08
CA ALA A 22 6.35 -0.31 -2.93
C ALA A 22 7.51 0.55 -3.47
N GLU A 23 8.53 0.80 -2.66
CA GLU A 23 9.73 1.55 -3.04
C GLU A 23 10.62 0.83 -4.06
N ARG A 24 10.56 -0.51 -4.14
CA ARG A 24 11.49 -1.35 -4.94
C ARG A 24 10.83 -2.12 -6.07
N THR A 25 9.53 -1.93 -6.27
CA THR A 25 8.80 -2.56 -7.37
C THR A 25 8.73 -1.60 -8.54
N LEU A 26 9.19 -2.04 -9.71
CA LEU A 26 9.09 -1.31 -10.98
C LEU A 26 8.29 -2.18 -11.97
N PRO A 27 7.19 -1.68 -12.58
CA PRO A 27 6.52 -0.39 -12.35
C PRO A 27 5.92 -0.28 -10.93
N ARG A 28 5.54 0.94 -10.52
CA ARG A 28 4.99 1.21 -9.18
C ARG A 28 3.79 0.31 -8.88
N VAL A 29 3.66 -0.11 -7.63
CA VAL A 29 2.66 -1.13 -7.22
C VAL A 29 1.22 -0.69 -7.54
N GLN A 30 0.89 0.59 -7.38
CA GLN A 30 -0.43 1.12 -7.73
C GLN A 30 -0.75 1.00 -9.23
N ASP A 31 0.23 1.21 -10.10
CA ASP A 31 0.05 1.16 -11.55
C ASP A 31 -0.02 -0.29 -12.02
N ALA A 32 0.88 -1.12 -11.49
CA ALA A 32 0.91 -2.56 -11.70
C ALA A 32 -0.42 -3.23 -11.32
N LEU A 33 -1.00 -2.81 -10.20
CA LEU A 33 -2.29 -3.33 -9.72
C LEU A 33 -3.49 -2.53 -10.24
N ARG A 34 -3.30 -1.44 -10.99
CA ARG A 34 -4.35 -0.52 -11.46
C ARG A 34 -5.26 -0.05 -10.33
N LEU A 35 -4.67 0.35 -9.21
CA LEU A 35 -5.37 0.87 -8.04
C LEU A 35 -5.71 2.35 -8.25
N LYS A 36 -6.88 2.75 -7.74
CA LYS A 36 -7.29 4.15 -7.64
C LYS A 36 -7.11 4.61 -6.21
N LEU A 37 -6.72 5.86 -6.03
CA LEU A 37 -6.60 6.43 -4.69
C LEU A 37 -7.98 6.38 -4.00
N PRO A 38 -8.06 5.93 -2.74
CA PRO A 38 -9.32 5.91 -2.01
C PRO A 38 -9.83 7.35 -1.86
N VAL A 39 -11.08 7.59 -2.25
CA VAL A 39 -11.77 8.86 -1.98
C VAL A 39 -12.27 8.77 -0.54
N ASN A 40 -11.81 9.67 0.33
CA ASN A 40 -12.36 9.78 1.67
C ASN A 40 -13.75 10.40 1.58
N GLU A 41 -14.80 9.66 1.94
CA GLU A 41 -16.21 10.11 1.90
C GLU A 41 -16.58 10.99 3.11
N ASP A 42 -15.67 11.84 3.57
CA ASP A 42 -15.95 12.91 4.54
C ASP A 42 -15.73 14.26 3.84
N GLY A 43 -16.65 14.60 2.94
CA GLY A 43 -16.59 15.83 2.14
C GLY A 43 -17.80 15.93 1.21
N GLU A 44 -18.92 16.37 1.76
CA GLU A 44 -20.08 16.86 1.00
C GLU A 44 -19.64 17.96 0.00
N ASP A 45 -20.37 17.98 -1.13
CA ASP A 45 -20.48 19.06 -2.14
C ASP A 45 -19.57 19.07 -3.39
N GLY A 46 -20.15 18.52 -4.46
CA GLY A 46 -20.31 19.13 -5.79
C GLY A 46 -19.11 19.78 -6.51
N GLY A 47 -18.63 19.09 -7.56
CA GLY A 47 -17.97 19.73 -8.71
C GLY A 47 -16.67 19.06 -9.14
N GLY A 48 -16.70 18.25 -10.20
CA GLY A 48 -15.47 17.92 -10.92
C GLY A 48 -15.02 19.08 -11.83
N PRO A 49 -13.83 19.02 -12.47
CA PRO A 49 -12.58 18.39 -12.05
C PRO A 49 -11.53 19.48 -11.79
N SER A 50 -11.04 19.57 -10.55
CA SER A 50 -9.85 20.37 -10.23
C SER A 50 -8.91 19.49 -9.43
N GLY A 51 -7.66 19.42 -9.91
CA GLY A 51 -6.64 18.44 -9.50
C GLY A 51 -6.46 18.33 -7.98
N PRO A 52 -5.87 17.23 -7.48
CA PRO A 52 -5.95 16.97 -6.05
C PRO A 52 -4.92 17.81 -5.29
N ALA A 53 -5.37 18.99 -4.84
CA ALA A 53 -4.84 19.69 -3.68
C ALA A 53 -5.32 18.98 -2.41
N GLY A 54 -4.40 18.78 -1.48
CA GLY A 54 -4.55 17.89 -0.33
C GLY A 54 -5.30 18.45 0.89
N ALA A 55 -5.56 17.54 1.83
CA ALA A 55 -5.75 17.67 3.29
C ALA A 55 -6.33 16.30 3.74
N GLY A 56 -5.92 15.58 4.79
CA GLY A 56 -5.13 15.91 5.96
C GLY A 56 -5.95 15.71 7.24
N ALA A 57 -6.03 14.48 7.78
CA ALA A 57 -6.32 14.10 9.19
C ALA A 57 -6.58 12.58 9.25
N GLY A 58 -6.09 11.72 10.14
CA GLY A 58 -5.35 11.88 11.38
C GLY A 58 -5.87 10.87 12.41
N ALA A 59 -5.30 9.66 12.51
CA ALA A 59 -5.36 8.83 13.72
C ALA A 59 -4.38 7.63 13.65
N GLY A 60 -3.32 7.65 14.45
CA GLY A 60 -2.48 6.48 14.72
C GLY A 60 -1.00 6.79 14.89
N ARG A 61 -0.62 7.30 16.06
CA ARG A 61 0.76 7.52 16.51
C ARG A 61 1.67 6.32 16.24
N GLY A 62 2.83 6.58 15.62
CA GLY A 62 3.94 5.64 15.48
C GLY A 62 4.94 6.17 14.47
N GLY A 63 5.98 6.86 14.96
CA GLY A 63 6.89 7.67 14.16
C GLY A 63 7.77 6.91 13.16
N GLY A 64 8.27 7.65 12.15
CA GLY A 64 9.38 7.22 11.32
C GLY A 64 9.36 7.74 9.88
N GLY A 65 9.98 8.89 9.66
CA GLY A 65 10.75 9.15 8.44
C GLY A 65 10.00 9.81 7.28
N GLU A 66 10.28 11.11 7.15
CA GLU A 66 10.00 11.99 6.02
C GLU A 66 10.47 11.38 4.70
N GLY A 67 9.65 11.54 3.67
CA GLY A 67 9.95 11.21 2.28
C GLY A 67 9.07 12.10 1.41
N GLU A 68 9.63 13.26 1.05
CA GLU A 68 9.06 14.14 0.03
C GLU A 68 9.07 13.43 -1.33
N GLY A 69 7.88 13.33 -1.93
CA GLY A 69 7.59 12.61 -3.16
C GLY A 69 6.07 12.52 -3.32
N GLY A 70 5.48 13.65 -3.69
CA GLY A 70 4.04 13.94 -3.62
C GLY A 70 3.15 13.15 -4.58
N ASP A 71 2.98 11.85 -4.31
CA ASP A 71 2.07 10.98 -5.07
C ASP A 71 0.76 10.66 -4.31
N GLY A 72 0.65 11.06 -3.04
CA GLY A 72 -0.48 10.73 -2.16
C GLY A 72 -0.56 9.24 -1.75
N TRP A 73 0.27 8.38 -2.33
CA TRP A 73 0.30 6.94 -2.05
C TRP A 73 1.12 6.65 -0.80
N SER A 74 0.43 6.24 0.27
CA SER A 74 1.04 5.63 1.45
C SER A 74 0.86 4.10 1.43
N PRO A 75 1.65 3.33 2.19
CA PRO A 75 1.44 1.88 2.33
C PRO A 75 0.03 1.53 2.81
N VAL A 76 -0.53 2.41 3.66
CA VAL A 76 -1.90 2.32 4.18
C VAL A 76 -2.90 2.58 3.06
N ALA A 77 -2.75 3.67 2.30
CA ALA A 77 -3.64 4.01 1.18
C ALA A 77 -3.63 2.93 0.09
N LEU A 78 -2.47 2.30 -0.14
CA LEU A 78 -2.34 1.17 -1.06
C LEU A 78 -3.14 -0.06 -0.58
N CYS A 79 -3.03 -0.40 0.71
CA CYS A 79 -3.80 -1.49 1.31
C CYS A 79 -5.31 -1.18 1.33
N GLU A 80 -5.68 0.07 1.57
CA GLU A 80 -7.07 0.53 1.58
C GLU A 80 -7.70 0.48 0.18
N ALA A 81 -7.02 0.99 -0.85
CA ALA A 81 -7.46 0.88 -2.24
C ALA A 81 -7.65 -0.58 -2.66
N LEU A 82 -6.73 -1.46 -2.26
CA LEU A 82 -6.80 -2.88 -2.56
C LEU A 82 -7.97 -3.56 -1.84
N ALA A 83 -8.16 -3.25 -0.56
CA ALA A 83 -9.30 -3.74 0.22
C ALA A 83 -10.63 -3.27 -0.36
N GLY A 84 -10.73 -2.00 -0.78
CA GLY A 84 -11.89 -1.43 -1.44
C GLY A 84 -12.22 -2.15 -2.75
N ARG A 85 -11.23 -2.36 -3.62
CA ARG A 85 -11.39 -3.07 -4.90
C ARG A 85 -11.90 -4.50 -4.72
N HIS A 86 -11.39 -5.22 -3.73
CA HIS A 86 -11.80 -6.61 -3.47
C HIS A 86 -12.98 -6.74 -2.51
N ASN A 87 -13.54 -5.61 -2.06
CA ASN A 87 -14.56 -5.53 -1.01
C ASN A 87 -14.19 -6.32 0.26
N TRP A 88 -12.91 -6.29 0.63
CA TRP A 88 -12.44 -6.87 1.88
C TRP A 88 -12.78 -5.93 3.02
N ARG A 89 -13.81 -6.30 3.77
CA ARG A 89 -14.31 -5.53 4.91
C ARG A 89 -14.28 -6.35 6.18
N SER A 90 -13.97 -5.69 7.28
CA SER A 90 -14.04 -6.31 8.61
C SER A 90 -15.48 -6.63 8.98
N ARG A 91 -15.67 -7.80 9.61
CA ARG A 91 -16.98 -8.32 10.03
C ARG A 91 -17.67 -7.44 11.07
N ARG A 92 -16.91 -6.67 11.87
CA ARG A 92 -17.43 -5.83 12.97
C ARG A 92 -17.28 -4.33 12.69
N GLY A 93 -17.92 -3.86 11.61
CA GLY A 93 -18.00 -2.42 11.34
C GLY A 93 -17.72 -2.00 9.92
N GLY A 94 -17.60 -2.92 8.97
CA GLY A 94 -17.58 -2.60 7.53
C GLY A 94 -16.34 -1.84 7.05
N ARG A 95 -15.43 -1.46 7.95
CA ARG A 95 -14.15 -0.82 7.62
C ARG A 95 -13.32 -1.73 6.71
N PRO A 96 -12.54 -1.16 5.77
CA PRO A 96 -11.65 -1.94 4.91
C PRO A 96 -10.66 -2.77 5.75
N ASP A 97 -10.46 -4.02 5.37
CA ASP A 97 -9.52 -4.93 6.06
C ASP A 97 -8.11 -4.75 5.47
N LEU A 98 -7.37 -3.79 6.04
CA LEU A 98 -6.02 -3.46 5.60
C LEU A 98 -5.02 -4.59 5.86
N TYR A 99 -5.19 -5.34 6.96
CA TYR A 99 -4.26 -6.41 7.32
C TYR A 99 -4.37 -7.57 6.32
N ARG A 100 -5.59 -7.91 5.89
CA ARG A 100 -5.82 -8.88 4.83
C ARG A 100 -5.22 -8.40 3.50
N ALA A 101 -5.37 -7.13 3.16
CA ALA A 101 -4.78 -6.53 1.98
C ALA A 101 -3.25 -6.60 1.98
N ALA A 102 -2.61 -6.24 3.10
CA ALA A 102 -1.16 -6.32 3.26
C ALA A 102 -0.68 -7.76 3.11
N ASN A 103 -1.32 -8.73 3.77
CA ASN A 103 -0.96 -10.14 3.63
C ASN A 103 -1.09 -10.65 2.20
N TRP A 104 -2.11 -10.20 1.46
CA TRP A 104 -2.28 -10.56 0.07
C TRP A 104 -1.12 -10.05 -0.79
N LEU A 105 -0.67 -8.81 -0.58
CA LEU A 105 0.49 -8.23 -1.26
C LEU A 105 1.76 -9.01 -0.98
N LEU A 106 2.05 -9.30 0.30
CA LEU A 106 3.25 -10.02 0.70
C LEU A 106 3.30 -11.44 0.12
N ARG A 107 2.14 -12.13 0.11
CA ARG A 107 2.03 -13.46 -0.51
C ARG A 107 2.14 -13.39 -2.03
N GLY A 108 1.58 -12.35 -2.65
CA GLY A 108 1.71 -12.12 -4.09
C GLY A 108 3.15 -11.86 -4.52
N ALA A 109 3.90 -11.07 -3.74
CA ALA A 109 5.32 -10.83 -3.97
C ALA A 109 6.14 -12.13 -3.86
N LEU A 110 5.91 -12.92 -2.82
CA LEU A 110 6.59 -14.22 -2.64
C LEU A 110 6.23 -15.22 -3.74
N ALA A 111 5.00 -15.20 -4.25
CA ALA A 111 4.54 -16.06 -5.33
C ALA A 111 5.03 -15.60 -6.72
N GLY A 112 5.78 -14.50 -6.83
CA GLY A 112 6.25 -13.97 -8.11
C GLY A 112 5.13 -13.39 -8.97
N ARG A 113 4.06 -12.87 -8.36
CA ARG A 113 2.94 -12.27 -9.11
C ARG A 113 3.45 -11.10 -9.96
N PRO A 114 3.07 -11.01 -11.25
CA PRO A 114 3.47 -9.90 -12.11
C PRO A 114 3.12 -8.55 -11.47
N GLY A 115 4.10 -7.64 -11.46
CA GLY A 115 3.93 -6.32 -10.86
C GLY A 115 4.07 -6.24 -9.34
N LEU A 116 4.45 -7.34 -8.67
CA LEU A 116 4.86 -7.39 -7.26
C LEU A 116 6.25 -8.04 -7.10
N VAL A 117 7.01 -8.14 -8.18
CA VAL A 117 8.35 -8.74 -8.20
C VAL A 117 9.37 -7.69 -7.82
N LEU A 118 10.23 -8.00 -6.86
CA LEU A 118 11.34 -7.15 -6.47
C LEU A 118 12.45 -7.24 -7.53
N GLY A 119 12.89 -6.10 -8.02
CA GLY A 119 14.11 -5.96 -8.82
C GLY A 119 15.23 -5.42 -7.95
N PHE A 120 16.42 -6.00 -8.07
CA PHE A 120 17.65 -5.41 -7.52
C PHE A 120 18.50 -4.90 -8.67
N LEU A 121 18.95 -3.67 -8.57
CA LEU A 121 20.03 -3.18 -9.43
C LEU A 121 21.30 -3.99 -9.09
N PRO A 122 22.16 -4.31 -10.06
CA PRO A 122 23.48 -4.83 -9.75
C PRO A 122 24.17 -3.97 -8.69
N PRO A 123 24.99 -4.58 -7.80
CA PRO A 123 25.77 -3.81 -6.85
C PRO A 123 26.69 -2.85 -7.61
N GLU A 124 26.89 -1.66 -7.06
CA GLU A 124 27.91 -0.74 -7.56
C GLU A 124 29.26 -1.46 -7.45
N GLY A 125 29.94 -1.63 -8.59
CA GLY A 125 31.26 -2.27 -8.60
C GLY A 125 32.28 -1.34 -7.94
N GLU A 126 33.12 -1.90 -7.06
CA GLU A 126 34.41 -1.29 -6.73
C GLU A 126 35.38 -1.37 -7.92
#